data_AF-A0A942LGS8-F1
#
_entry.id   AF-A0A942LGS8-F1
#
_cell.length_a   1.000
_cell.length_b   1.000
_cell.length_c   1.000
_cell.angle_alpha   90.00
_cell.angle_beta   90.00
_cell.angle_gamma   90.00
#
_symmetry.space_group_name_H-M   'P 1'
#
loop_
_entity.id
_entity.type
_entity.pdbx_description
1 polymer ?
#
loop_
_entity_poly.entity_id
_entity_poly.type
_entity_poly.pdbx_seq_one_letter_code
_entity_poly.pdbx_strand_id
1 'polypeptide(L)' 'MTAADVRAAVAVVGAGNMGGAMAARLCALGWPVVVCDIDPARQQEARAAG' A
#
# COMPACT_ATOMS: atom_id res chain seq x y z
N MET A 1 1.75 24.49 12.06
CA MET A 1 1.40 23.25 11.32
C MET A 1 0.82 23.68 9.99
N THR A 2 1.59 23.58 8.91
CA THR A 2 1.05 23.72 7.56
C THR A 2 0.19 22.49 7.26
N ALA A 3 -0.88 22.64 6.47
CA ALA A 3 -1.59 21.48 5.92
C ALA A 3 -0.59 20.73 5.04
N ALA A 4 0.06 19.70 5.61
CA ALA A 4 0.91 18.80 4.85
C ALA A 4 0.08 18.30 3.66
N ASP A 5 0.65 18.32 2.45
CA ASP A 5 0.00 17.89 1.22
C ASP A 5 -0.68 16.53 1.43
N VAL A 6 -2.00 16.55 1.65
CA VAL A 6 -2.78 15.33 1.85
C VAL A 6 -2.80 14.61 0.53
N ARG A 7 -1.92 13.62 0.37
CA ARG A 7 -1.89 12.78 -0.81
C ARG A 7 -3.13 11.90 -0.81
N ALA A 8 -3.80 11.82 -1.95
CA ALA A 8 -4.84 10.83 -2.15
C ALA A 8 -4.24 9.42 -1.99
N ALA A 9 -4.99 8.51 -1.38
CA ALA A 9 -4.57 7.13 -1.21
C ALA A 9 -4.51 6.40 -2.55
N VAL A 10 -3.47 5.59 -2.74
CA VAL A 10 -3.34 4.68 -3.88
C VAL A 10 -3.98 3.35 -3.51
N ALA A 11 -4.98 2.92 -4.28
CA ALA A 11 -5.57 1.60 -4.14
C ALA A 11 -4.85 0.58 -5.02
N VAL A 12 -4.41 -0.52 -4.44
CA VAL A 12 -3.81 -1.67 -5.15
C VAL A 12 -4.73 -2.87 -5.00
N VAL A 13 -5.26 -3.36 -6.13
CA VAL A 13 -6.07 -4.58 -6.18
C VAL A 13 -5.21 -5.69 -6.79
N GLY A 14 -4.86 -6.69 -5.97
CA GLY A 14 -3.86 -7.71 -6.28
C GLY A 14 -2.48 -7.32 -5.73
N ALA A 15 -2.10 -7.94 -4.63
CA ALA A 15 -0.84 -7.82 -3.91
C ALA A 15 -0.03 -9.13 -3.90
N GLY A 16 -0.10 -9.91 -4.98
CA GLY A 16 0.91 -10.93 -5.29
C GLY A 16 2.30 -10.31 -5.50
N ASN A 17 3.27 -11.10 -5.99
CA ASN A 17 4.69 -10.68 -6.01
C ASN A 17 4.96 -9.26 -6.53
N MET A 18 4.34 -8.87 -7.65
CA MET A 18 4.53 -7.52 -8.21
C MET A 18 3.72 -6.45 -7.47
N GLY A 19 2.44 -6.70 -7.24
CA GLY A 19 1.57 -5.72 -6.58
C GLY A 19 1.98 -5.43 -5.14
N GLY A 20 2.42 -6.46 -4.40
CA GLY A 20 2.94 -6.32 -3.05
C GLY A 20 4.26 -5.54 -3.00
N ALA A 21 5.20 -5.81 -3.91
CA ALA A 21 6.45 -5.04 -4.01
C ALA A 21 6.19 -3.57 -4.37
N MET A 22 5.22 -3.31 -5.25
CA MET A 22 4.79 -1.95 -5.59
C MET A 22 4.16 -1.24 -4.39
N ALA A 23 3.23 -1.89 -3.68
CA ALA A 23 2.62 -1.35 -2.47
C ALA A 23 3.68 -1.01 -1.41
N ALA A 24 4.58 -1.94 -1.11
CA ALA A 24 5.68 -1.71 -0.17
C ALA A 24 6.57 -0.52 -0.58
N ARG A 25 6.86 -0.37 -1.88
CA ARG A 25 7.65 0.76 -2.38
C ARG A 25 6.92 2.09 -2.21
N LEU A 26 5.62 2.13 -2.48
CA LEU A 26 4.78 3.32 -2.29
C LEU A 26 4.71 3.72 -0.81
N CYS A 27 4.49 2.77 0.09
CA CYS A 27 4.54 2.98 1.54
C CYS A 27 5.89 3.54 1.98
N ALA A 28 7.00 2.96 1.51
CA ALA A 28 8.36 3.44 1.80
C ALA A 28 8.66 4.86 1.25
N LEU A 29 7.88 5.33 0.28
CA LEU A 29 7.94 6.70 -0.25
C LEU A 29 6.97 7.67 0.47
N GLY A 30 6.28 7.21 1.52
CA GLY A 30 5.32 8.00 2.29
C GLY A 30 3.97 8.20 1.59
N TRP A 31 3.65 7.39 0.59
CA TRP A 31 2.32 7.42 0.00
C TRP A 31 1.33 6.66 0.89
N PRO A 32 0.11 7.18 1.09
CA PRO A 32 -0.97 6.39 1.67
C PRO A 32 -1.41 5.32 0.67
N VAL A 33 -1.45 4.05 1.12
CA VAL A 33 -1.80 2.90 0.28
C VAL A 33 -2.91 2.08 0.93
N VAL A 34 -3.85 1.60 0.13
CA VAL A 34 -4.88 0.63 0.52
C VAL A 34 -4.75 -0.59 -0.39
N VAL A 35 -4.74 -1.78 0.20
CA VAL A 35 -4.58 -3.04 -0.53
C VAL A 35 -5.83 -3.91 -0.40
N CYS A 36 -6.25 -4.52 -1.52
CA CYS A 36 -7.25 -5.57 -1.56
C CYS A 36 -6.70 -6.76 -2.35
N ASP A 37 -6.79 -7.96 -1.79
CA ASP A 37 -6.40 -9.20 -2.46
C ASP A 37 -7.38 -10.32 -2.06
N ILE A 38 -7.56 -11.30 -2.94
CA ILE A 38 -8.36 -12.50 -2.67
C ILE A 38 -7.71 -13.38 -1.60
N ASP A 39 -6.38 -13.37 -1.53
CA ASP A 39 -5.60 -14.09 -0.53
C ASP A 39 -5.40 -13.22 0.73
N PRO A 40 -5.96 -13.60 1.88
CA PRO A 40 -5.78 -12.87 3.13
C PRO A 40 -4.31 -12.75 3.56
N ALA A 41 -3.45 -13.70 3.19
CA ALA A 41 -2.03 -13.63 3.50
C ALA A 41 -1.38 -12.42 2.82
N ARG A 42 -1.74 -12.14 1.56
CA ARG A 42 -1.22 -10.98 0.81
C ARG A 42 -1.67 -9.65 1.39
N GLN A 43 -2.90 -9.59 1.90
CA GLN A 43 -3.38 -8.41 2.63
C GLN A 43 -2.57 -8.18 3.92
N GLN A 44 -2.24 -9.26 4.65
CA GLN A 44 -1.45 -9.18 5.87
C GLN A 44 0.01 -8.80 5.60
N GLU A 45 0.61 -9.34 4.55
CA GLU A 45 1.95 -8.96 4.07
C GLU A 45 2.00 -7.47 3.71
N ALA A 46 1.01 -6.96 2.97
CA ALA A 46 0.93 -5.54 2.63
C ALA A 46 0.82 -4.63 3.86
N ARG A 47 -0.03 -4.99 4.85
CA ARG A 47 -0.14 -4.25 6.12
C ARG A 47 1.15 -4.27 6.93
N ALA A 48 1.93 -5.34 6.86
CA ALA A 48 3.22 -5.42 7.53
C ALA A 48 4.28 -4.53 6.86
N ALA A 49 4.10 -4.19 5.58
CA ALA A 49 5.04 -3.38 4.81
C ALA A 49 4.86 -1.86 4.99
N GLY A 50 3.71 -1.41 5.53
CA GLY A 50 3.41 -0.01 5.84
C GLY A 50 2.00 0.38 5.41
#